data_AF-A0A5K7U2M0-F1
#
_entry.id   AF-A0A5K7U2M0-F1
#
_cell.length_a   1.000
_cell.length_b   1.000
_cell.length_c   1.000
_cell.angle_alpha   90.00
_cell.angle_beta   90.00
_cell.angle_gamma   90.00
#
_symmetry.space_group_name_H-M   'P 1'
#
loop_
_entity.id
_entity.type
_entity.pdbx_description
1 polymer ?
#
loop_
_entity_poly.entity_id
_entity_poly.type
_entity_poly.pdbx_seq_one_letter_code
_entity_poly.pdbx_strand_id
1 'polypeptide(L)'
;MEQPVAQPAYVLHSRAYKETSALVDFFTPQGRMRAVLRRARGKGGSLVRPFVPLEVELRGRGELKNVGRLDSVGIAAWLHGDALFSGLYLNELLMRLLPAEAPQPELFEHYALTLQALAAGRSLEPLLRAFEWRLLDDLGYAFSLHHDINDDPIAADGLYRLQVDAGLERVYLVQPGLFNGAELLALAQADWQAPGALLAAKRLMRQALAVHLGSKPLVSRELFRKR
;
A
#
# COMPACT_ATOMS: atom_id res chain seq x y z
N MET A 1 -20.84 -28.61 -4.59
CA MET A 1 -19.54 -27.93 -4.40
C MET A 1 -19.62 -26.63 -5.17
N GLU A 2 -19.49 -25.47 -4.52
CA GLU A 2 -19.43 -24.19 -5.24
C GLU A 2 -18.26 -24.22 -6.22
N GLN A 3 -18.54 -23.82 -7.47
CA GLN A 3 -17.48 -23.61 -8.44
C GLN A 3 -16.67 -22.38 -8.02
N PRO A 4 -15.32 -22.45 -8.08
CA PRO A 4 -14.49 -21.30 -7.81
C PRO A 4 -14.80 -20.22 -8.84
N VAL A 5 -15.21 -19.04 -8.38
CA VAL A 5 -15.48 -17.88 -9.23
C VAL A 5 -14.16 -17.17 -9.52
N ALA A 6 -13.94 -16.82 -10.78
CA ALA A 6 -12.78 -16.06 -11.20
C ALA A 6 -12.90 -14.62 -10.67
N GLN A 7 -11.82 -14.07 -10.13
CA GLN A 7 -11.81 -12.73 -9.53
C GLN A 7 -10.55 -11.94 -9.92
N PRO A 8 -10.62 -10.60 -9.96
CA PRO A 8 -9.46 -9.78 -10.29
C PRO A 8 -8.38 -9.87 -9.21
N ALA A 9 -7.12 -9.82 -9.63
CA ALA A 9 -5.97 -9.95 -8.75
C ALA A 9 -4.72 -9.22 -9.28
N TYR A 10 -3.81 -8.94 -8.36
CA TYR A 10 -2.42 -8.60 -8.64
C TYR A 10 -1.49 -9.49 -7.83
N VAL A 11 -0.33 -9.83 -8.38
CA VAL A 11 0.74 -10.49 -7.60
C VAL A 11 1.45 -9.45 -6.73
N LEU A 12 1.41 -9.66 -5.42
CA LEU A 12 2.22 -8.88 -4.47
C LEU A 12 3.64 -9.44 -4.38
N HIS A 13 3.73 -10.77 -4.23
CA HIS A 13 5.00 -11.48 -4.07
C HIS A 13 4.90 -12.91 -4.57
N SER A 14 6.03 -13.47 -5.01
CA SER A 14 6.14 -14.88 -5.34
C SER A 14 7.52 -15.43 -4.99
N ARG A 15 7.55 -16.72 -4.64
CA ARG A 15 8.77 -17.48 -4.40
C ARG A 15 8.62 -18.93 -4.86
N ALA A 16 9.74 -19.56 -5.19
CA ALA A 16 9.79 -20.98 -5.50
C ALA A 16 9.22 -21.81 -4.35
N TYR A 17 8.44 -22.84 -4.68
CA TYR A 17 7.79 -23.71 -3.70
C TYR A 17 7.79 -25.15 -4.22
N LYS A 18 8.51 -26.04 -3.54
CA LYS A 18 8.80 -27.41 -4.05
C LYS A 18 9.49 -27.35 -5.43
N GLU A 19 9.67 -28.51 -6.08
CA GLU A 19 10.43 -28.57 -7.33
C GLU A 19 9.76 -27.79 -8.48
N THR A 20 8.43 -27.91 -8.65
CA THR A 20 7.74 -27.41 -9.86
C THR A 20 6.65 -26.37 -9.58
N SER A 21 6.52 -25.88 -8.34
CA SER A 21 5.46 -24.95 -7.96
C SER A 21 6.02 -23.61 -7.49
N ALA A 22 5.15 -22.61 -7.44
CA ALA A 22 5.42 -21.32 -6.82
C ALA A 22 4.36 -21.05 -5.75
N LEU A 23 4.79 -20.43 -4.66
CA LEU A 23 3.88 -19.81 -3.71
C LEU A 23 3.68 -18.36 -4.16
N VAL A 24 2.42 -17.95 -4.28
CA VAL A 24 2.05 -16.62 -4.77
C VAL A 24 1.13 -15.97 -3.75
N ASP A 25 1.50 -14.76 -3.34
CA ASP A 25 0.66 -13.87 -2.55
C ASP A 25 -0.02 -12.90 -3.51
N PHE A 26 -1.34 -13.00 -3.60
CA PHE A 26 -2.19 -12.15 -4.42
C PHE A 26 -2.85 -11.07 -3.56
N PHE A 27 -3.05 -9.90 -4.13
CA PHE A 27 -4.03 -8.94 -3.66
C PHE A 27 -5.27 -9.05 -4.53
N THR A 28 -6.43 -9.16 -3.91
CA THR A 28 -7.75 -9.30 -4.55
C THR A 28 -8.75 -8.37 -3.84
N PRO A 29 -9.95 -8.10 -4.40
CA PRO A 29 -11.00 -7.38 -3.67
C PRO A 29 -11.39 -8.03 -2.34
N GLN A 30 -11.17 -9.34 -2.20
CA GLN A 30 -11.40 -10.11 -0.97
C GLN A 30 -10.18 -10.11 -0.03
N GLY A 31 -9.22 -9.21 -0.26
CA GLY A 31 -8.01 -9.07 0.54
C GLY A 31 -6.82 -9.84 0.01
N ARG A 32 -5.85 -10.05 0.90
CA ARG A 32 -4.62 -10.80 0.60
C ARG A 32 -4.90 -12.30 0.63
N MET A 33 -4.58 -13.00 -0.45
CA MET A 33 -4.77 -14.44 -0.60
C MET A 33 -3.49 -15.13 -1.02
N ARG A 34 -3.15 -16.23 -0.33
CA ARG A 34 -1.97 -17.04 -0.65
C ARG A 34 -2.37 -18.31 -1.36
N ALA A 35 -1.70 -18.61 -2.48
CA ALA A 35 -1.99 -19.81 -3.24
C ALA A 35 -0.75 -20.48 -3.84
N VAL A 36 -0.85 -21.79 -4.06
CA VAL A 36 0.14 -22.57 -4.80
C VAL A 36 -0.22 -22.57 -6.29
N LEU A 37 0.69 -22.08 -7.12
CA LEU A 37 0.67 -22.29 -8.57
C LEU A 37 1.52 -23.51 -8.92
N ARG A 38 0.88 -24.57 -9.42
CA ARG A 38 1.60 -25.75 -9.93
C ARG A 38 2.15 -25.50 -11.32
N ARG A 39 3.24 -26.19 -11.69
CA ARG A 39 3.91 -26.06 -13.00
C ARG A 39 4.31 -24.60 -13.31
N ALA A 40 4.79 -23.89 -12.30
CA ALA A 40 5.20 -22.50 -12.38
C ALA A 40 6.43 -22.25 -13.28
N ARG A 41 7.06 -23.29 -13.83
CA ARG A 41 8.11 -23.17 -14.85
C ARG A 41 7.58 -23.13 -16.29
N GLY A 42 6.26 -23.29 -16.49
CA GLY A 42 5.60 -23.24 -17.81
C GLY A 42 4.94 -21.89 -18.10
N LYS A 43 4.04 -21.84 -19.10
CA LYS A 43 3.34 -20.61 -19.53
C LYS A 43 2.69 -19.84 -18.37
N GLY A 44 2.04 -20.53 -17.44
CA GLY A 44 1.40 -19.90 -16.26
C GLY A 44 2.38 -19.21 -15.31
N GLY A 45 3.65 -19.62 -15.28
CA GLY A 45 4.70 -18.96 -14.51
C GLY A 45 5.06 -17.57 -15.00
N SER A 46 4.95 -17.33 -16.31
CA SER A 46 5.28 -16.03 -16.91
C SER A 46 4.33 -14.90 -16.46
N LEU A 47 3.13 -15.26 -16.00
CA LEU A 47 2.14 -14.33 -15.48
C LEU A 47 2.36 -13.99 -14.00
N VAL A 48 3.21 -14.74 -13.29
CA VAL A 48 3.53 -14.51 -11.87
C VAL A 48 4.57 -13.41 -11.74
N ARG A 49 4.14 -12.19 -12.07
CA ARG A 49 4.96 -10.98 -11.98
C ARG A 49 4.10 -9.83 -11.45
N PRO A 50 4.69 -8.90 -10.69
CA PRO A 50 3.94 -7.78 -10.13
C PRO A 50 3.42 -6.85 -11.23
N PHE A 51 2.43 -6.02 -10.86
CA PHE A 51 1.87 -4.93 -11.68
C PHE A 51 1.13 -5.35 -12.97
N VAL A 52 0.86 -6.65 -13.12
CA VAL A 52 -0.01 -7.19 -14.16
C VAL A 52 -1.40 -7.40 -13.56
N PRO A 53 -2.45 -6.81 -14.16
CA PRO A 53 -3.81 -7.15 -13.81
C PRO A 53 -4.12 -8.59 -14.26
N LEU A 54 -4.66 -9.37 -13.34
CA LEU A 54 -4.92 -10.80 -13.51
C LEU A 54 -6.37 -11.10 -13.16
N GLU A 55 -6.88 -12.18 -13.73
CA GLU A 55 -8.08 -12.87 -13.26
C GLU A 55 -7.64 -14.25 -12.76
N VAL A 56 -8.03 -14.58 -11.53
CA VAL A 56 -7.58 -15.81 -10.84
C VAL A 56 -8.77 -16.59 -10.29
N GLU A 57 -8.77 -17.91 -10.51
CA GLU A 57 -9.62 -18.85 -9.80
C GLU A 57 -8.81 -19.51 -8.67
N LEU A 58 -9.26 -19.35 -7.44
CA LEU A 58 -8.62 -19.96 -6.26
C LEU A 58 -9.48 -21.08 -5.68
N ARG A 59 -8.85 -22.20 -5.34
CA ARG A 59 -9.51 -23.41 -4.81
C ARG A 59 -8.98 -23.79 -3.44
N GLY A 60 -9.88 -24.14 -2.52
CA GLY A 60 -9.55 -24.64 -1.19
C GLY A 60 -10.18 -23.82 -0.07
N ARG A 61 -10.39 -24.44 1.09
CA ARG A 61 -11.04 -23.82 2.25
C ARG A 61 -10.07 -23.28 3.31
N GLY A 62 -8.83 -23.77 3.35
CA GLY A 62 -7.81 -23.28 4.28
C GLY A 62 -7.13 -21.99 3.79
N GLU A 63 -6.20 -21.46 4.59
CA GLU A 63 -5.44 -20.23 4.27
C GLU A 63 -4.56 -20.36 3.01
N LEU A 64 -4.05 -21.57 2.75
CA LEU A 64 -3.29 -21.87 1.54
C LEU A 64 -4.22 -22.46 0.47
N LYS A 65 -4.53 -21.65 -0.53
CA LYS A 65 -5.34 -22.06 -1.69
C LYS A 65 -4.46 -22.71 -2.78
N ASN A 66 -5.09 -23.27 -3.81
CA ASN A 66 -4.44 -23.65 -5.06
C ASN A 66 -4.97 -22.79 -6.20
N VAL A 67 -4.09 -22.36 -7.09
CA VAL A 67 -4.49 -21.67 -8.32
C VAL A 67 -5.11 -22.69 -9.27
N GLY A 68 -6.39 -22.51 -9.61
CA GLY A 68 -7.11 -23.30 -10.61
C GLY A 68 -6.86 -22.77 -12.03
N ARG A 69 -7.07 -21.46 -12.20
CA ARG A 69 -6.88 -20.72 -13.46
C ARG A 69 -6.24 -19.38 -13.15
N LEU A 70 -5.39 -18.91 -14.07
CA LEU A 70 -4.71 -17.63 -13.97
C LEU A 70 -4.52 -17.07 -15.38
N ASP A 71 -5.18 -15.94 -15.65
CA ASP A 71 -5.09 -15.23 -16.92
C ASP A 71 -4.72 -13.77 -16.67
N SER A 72 -3.98 -13.16 -17.60
CA SER A 72 -3.81 -11.71 -17.61
C SER A 72 -5.03 -11.05 -18.24
N VAL A 73 -5.55 -10.02 -17.57
CA VAL A 73 -6.65 -9.20 -18.08
C VAL A 73 -6.19 -7.75 -18.13
N GLY A 74 -6.55 -7.02 -19.18
CA GLY A 74 -6.15 -5.61 -19.32
C GLY A 74 -4.66 -5.38 -19.60
N ILE A 75 -4.18 -4.17 -19.31
CA ILE A 75 -2.85 -3.68 -19.69
C ILE A 75 -1.95 -3.64 -18.44
N ALA A 76 -0.81 -4.33 -18.52
CA ALA A 76 0.21 -4.29 -17.48
C ALA A 76 0.80 -2.89 -17.32
N ALA A 77 0.99 -2.45 -16.08
CA ALA A 77 1.67 -1.21 -15.77
C ALA A 77 3.19 -1.39 -15.94
N TRP A 78 3.77 -0.70 -16.91
CA TRP A 78 5.21 -0.75 -17.20
C TRP A 78 5.96 0.27 -16.34
N LEU A 79 6.34 -0.15 -15.14
CA LEU A 79 7.06 0.69 -14.18
C LEU A 79 8.58 0.57 -14.36
N HIS A 80 9.26 1.72 -14.33
CA HIS A 80 10.72 1.80 -14.46
C HIS A 80 11.30 2.78 -13.45
N GLY A 81 12.60 2.65 -13.14
CA GLY A 81 13.31 3.54 -12.23
C GLY A 81 12.61 3.71 -10.88
N ASP A 82 12.39 4.95 -10.45
CA ASP A 82 11.76 5.22 -9.16
C ASP A 82 10.30 4.77 -9.10
N ALA A 83 9.56 4.79 -10.22
CA ALA A 83 8.19 4.29 -10.26
C ALA A 83 8.13 2.77 -10.00
N LEU A 84 9.12 2.01 -10.47
CA LEU A 84 9.24 0.59 -10.16
C LEU A 84 9.46 0.36 -8.67
N PHE A 85 10.37 1.11 -8.06
CA PHE A 85 10.64 1.00 -6.62
C PHE A 85 9.44 1.45 -5.79
N SER A 86 8.70 2.46 -6.25
CA SER A 86 7.43 2.90 -5.67
C SER A 86 6.37 1.79 -5.72
N GLY A 87 6.18 1.12 -6.86
CA GLY A 87 5.26 -0.01 -6.95
C GLY A 87 5.66 -1.16 -6.01
N LEU A 88 6.96 -1.49 -5.92
CA LEU A 88 7.46 -2.52 -5.01
C LEU A 88 7.27 -2.13 -3.53
N TYR A 89 7.39 -0.84 -3.21
CA TYR A 89 7.09 -0.30 -1.89
C TYR A 89 5.61 -0.49 -1.53
N LEU A 90 4.68 -0.22 -2.45
CA LEU A 90 3.26 -0.48 -2.23
C LEU A 90 2.99 -1.97 -2.00
N ASN A 91 3.60 -2.86 -2.80
CA ASN A 91 3.48 -4.30 -2.59
C ASN A 91 3.96 -4.74 -1.21
N GLU A 92 5.09 -4.20 -0.75
CA GLU A 92 5.64 -4.52 0.56
C GLU A 92 4.73 -4.02 1.70
N LEU A 93 4.17 -2.81 1.58
CA LEU A 93 3.19 -2.30 2.55
C LEU A 93 1.98 -3.23 2.65
N LEU A 94 1.36 -3.57 1.51
CA LEU A 94 0.20 -4.46 1.47
C LEU A 94 0.54 -5.85 2.03
N MET A 95 1.73 -6.38 1.71
CA MET A 95 2.19 -7.66 2.24
C MET A 95 2.38 -7.67 3.75
N ARG A 96 2.70 -6.52 4.35
CA ARG A 96 2.99 -6.44 5.79
C ARG A 96 1.77 -6.05 6.62
N LEU A 97 0.89 -5.24 6.05
CA LEU A 97 -0.20 -4.61 6.80
C LEU A 97 -1.56 -5.24 6.53
N LEU A 98 -1.82 -5.80 5.34
CA LEU A 98 -3.12 -6.39 5.07
C LEU A 98 -3.34 -7.70 5.85
N PRO A 99 -4.48 -7.82 6.57
CA PRO A 99 -4.94 -9.10 7.08
C PRO A 99 -5.17 -10.10 5.93
N ALA A 100 -5.05 -11.39 6.24
CA ALA A 100 -5.40 -12.44 5.29
C ALA A 100 -6.93 -12.50 5.13
N GLU A 101 -7.39 -12.66 3.88
CA GLU A 101 -8.81 -12.90 3.56
C GLU A 101 -9.80 -11.85 4.13
N ALA A 102 -9.34 -10.61 4.36
CA ALA A 102 -10.17 -9.48 4.76
C ALA A 102 -10.55 -8.63 3.52
N PRO A 103 -11.85 -8.50 3.18
CA PRO A 103 -12.28 -7.74 2.00
C PRO A 103 -11.80 -6.28 2.01
N GLN A 104 -11.23 -5.85 0.89
CA GLN A 104 -10.65 -4.52 0.68
C GLN A 104 -10.87 -4.05 -0.79
N PRO A 105 -12.13 -3.98 -1.29
CA PRO A 105 -12.41 -3.70 -2.70
C PRO A 105 -11.99 -2.28 -3.12
N GLU A 106 -12.26 -1.27 -2.30
CA GLU A 106 -11.93 0.12 -2.62
C GLU A 106 -10.40 0.35 -2.64
N LEU A 107 -9.67 -0.26 -1.70
CA LEU A 107 -8.21 -0.27 -1.70
C LEU A 107 -7.63 -0.98 -2.93
N PHE A 108 -8.27 -2.07 -3.38
CA PHE A 108 -7.86 -2.80 -4.58
C PHE A 108 -7.98 -1.92 -5.83
N GLU A 109 -9.07 -1.19 -5.98
CA GLU A 109 -9.26 -0.23 -7.07
C GLU A 109 -8.24 0.93 -6.98
N HIS A 110 -8.04 1.47 -5.77
CA HIS A 110 -7.07 2.55 -5.55
C HIS A 110 -5.63 2.11 -5.86
N TYR A 111 -5.27 0.87 -5.53
CA TYR A 111 -3.99 0.27 -5.91
C TYR A 111 -3.83 0.19 -7.43
N ALA A 112 -4.85 -0.31 -8.15
CA ALA A 112 -4.83 -0.39 -9.60
C ALA A 112 -4.66 1.01 -10.25
N LEU A 113 -5.43 2.00 -9.80
CA LEU A 113 -5.32 3.39 -10.27
C LEU A 113 -3.94 4.00 -9.99
N THR A 114 -3.38 3.72 -8.80
CA THR A 114 -2.05 4.18 -8.43
C THR A 114 -0.98 3.62 -9.35
N LEU A 115 -1.03 2.32 -9.68
CA LEU A 115 -0.10 1.71 -10.64
C LEU A 115 -0.19 2.35 -12.03
N GLN A 116 -1.41 2.62 -12.52
CA GLN A 116 -1.59 3.28 -13.81
C GLN A 116 -1.05 4.71 -13.80
N ALA A 117 -1.27 5.46 -12.72
CA ALA A 117 -0.75 6.81 -12.56
C ALA A 117 0.78 6.84 -12.49
N LEU A 118 1.39 5.88 -11.79
CA LEU A 118 2.85 5.69 -11.77
C LEU A 118 3.40 5.37 -13.17
N ALA A 119 2.74 4.48 -13.92
CA ALA A 119 3.13 4.14 -15.28
C ALA A 119 3.00 5.33 -16.25
N ALA A 120 2.03 6.21 -16.00
CA ALA A 120 1.83 7.45 -16.75
C ALA A 120 2.81 8.59 -16.38
N GLY A 121 3.76 8.34 -15.47
CA GLY A 121 4.78 9.33 -15.09
C GLY A 121 4.26 10.49 -14.22
N ARG A 122 3.12 10.31 -13.54
CA ARG A 122 2.63 11.27 -12.55
C ARG A 122 3.60 11.36 -11.35
N SER A 123 3.59 12.49 -10.66
CA SER A 123 4.48 12.72 -9.51
C SER A 123 4.35 11.64 -8.44
N LEU A 124 5.47 11.02 -8.08
CA LEU A 124 5.52 9.84 -7.21
C LEU A 124 5.05 10.14 -5.79
N GLU A 125 5.58 11.19 -5.16
CA GLU A 125 5.33 11.44 -3.74
C GLU A 125 3.84 11.66 -3.42
N PRO A 126 3.09 12.49 -4.17
CA PRO A 126 1.64 12.63 -3.99
C PRO A 126 0.88 11.29 -4.07
N LEU A 127 1.17 10.48 -5.10
CA LEU A 127 0.52 9.18 -5.28
C LEU A 127 0.80 8.24 -4.11
N LEU A 128 2.05 8.21 -3.64
CA LEU A 128 2.43 7.39 -2.50
C LEU A 128 1.77 7.88 -1.21
N ARG A 129 1.68 9.20 -0.98
CA ARG A 129 1.04 9.74 0.24
C ARG A 129 -0.45 9.43 0.25
N ALA A 130 -1.13 9.63 -0.87
CA ALA A 130 -2.56 9.33 -1.01
C ALA A 130 -2.83 7.83 -0.76
N PHE A 131 -2.02 6.96 -1.34
CA PHE A 131 -2.15 5.51 -1.13
C PHE A 131 -1.91 5.10 0.32
N GLU A 132 -0.85 5.63 0.96
CA GLU A 132 -0.53 5.34 2.36
C GLU A 132 -1.64 5.82 3.31
N TRP A 133 -2.19 7.01 3.08
CA TRP A 133 -3.31 7.53 3.86
C TRP A 133 -4.52 6.62 3.73
N ARG A 134 -4.88 6.26 2.49
CA ARG A 134 -6.00 5.37 2.22
C ARG A 134 -5.83 4.00 2.86
N LEU A 135 -4.61 3.44 2.83
CA LEU A 135 -4.29 2.18 3.49
C LEU A 135 -4.47 2.27 5.02
N LEU A 136 -4.05 3.38 5.65
CA LEU A 136 -4.28 3.57 7.09
C LEU A 136 -5.77 3.68 7.42
N ASP A 137 -6.52 4.44 6.62
CA ASP A 137 -7.97 4.62 6.75
C ASP A 137 -8.72 3.28 6.65
N ASP A 138 -8.45 2.50 5.60
CA ASP A 138 -9.07 1.19 5.37
C ASP A 138 -8.70 0.15 6.44
N LEU A 139 -7.61 0.37 7.19
CA LEU A 139 -7.20 -0.47 8.32
C LEU A 139 -7.71 0.05 9.67
N GLY A 140 -8.41 1.19 9.71
CA GLY A 140 -8.92 1.80 10.93
C GLY A 140 -7.86 2.51 11.77
N TYR A 141 -6.75 2.92 11.14
CA TYR A 141 -5.62 3.63 11.77
C TYR A 141 -5.51 5.09 11.33
N ALA A 142 -6.47 5.60 10.55
CA ALA A 142 -6.51 7.02 10.22
C ALA A 142 -6.84 7.87 11.45
N PHE A 143 -6.40 9.12 11.40
CA PHE A 143 -6.63 10.14 12.41
C PHE A 143 -7.00 11.45 11.73
N SER A 144 -7.60 12.36 12.50
CA SER A 144 -8.01 13.66 11.97
C SER A 144 -6.80 14.53 11.63
N LEU A 145 -6.84 15.18 10.47
CA LEU A 145 -5.95 16.29 10.10
C LEU A 145 -6.61 17.66 10.30
N HIS A 146 -7.88 17.67 10.71
CA HIS A 146 -8.67 18.88 10.89
C HIS A 146 -8.85 19.26 12.36
N HIS A 147 -8.76 18.28 13.24
CA HIS A 147 -8.92 18.44 14.69
C HIS A 147 -7.79 17.71 15.41
N ASP A 148 -7.40 18.24 16.57
CA ASP A 148 -6.40 17.63 17.44
C ASP A 148 -7.04 16.58 18.37
N ILE A 149 -6.24 15.97 19.27
CA ILE A 149 -6.73 14.93 20.20
C ILE A 149 -7.76 15.42 21.22
N ASN A 150 -7.91 16.74 21.39
CA ASN A 150 -8.91 17.36 22.24
C ASN A 150 -10.14 17.84 21.45
N ASP A 151 -10.22 17.51 20.16
CA ASP A 151 -11.24 17.95 19.21
C ASP A 151 -11.18 19.45 18.88
N ASP A 152 -10.06 20.13 19.19
CA ASP A 152 -9.83 21.51 18.80
C ASP A 152 -9.39 21.57 17.31
N PRO A 153 -9.90 22.52 16.51
CA PRO A 153 -9.45 22.67 15.13
C PRO A 153 -7.94 22.89 15.01
N ILE A 154 -7.31 22.25 14.02
CA ILE A 154 -5.90 22.49 13.69
C ILE A 154 -5.73 23.95 13.25
N ALA A 155 -4.95 24.71 14.02
CA ALA A 155 -4.61 26.09 13.74
C ALA A 155 -3.38 26.15 12.82
N ALA A 156 -3.43 26.96 11.76
CA ALA A 156 -2.36 27.04 10.76
C ALA A 156 -1.00 27.46 11.35
N ASP A 157 -0.99 28.28 12.39
CA ASP A 157 0.19 28.74 13.14
C ASP A 157 0.58 27.79 14.29
N GLY A 158 -0.18 26.72 14.51
CA GLY A 158 0.05 25.74 15.55
C GLY A 158 1.20 24.77 15.24
N LEU A 159 1.73 24.17 16.29
CA LEU A 159 2.69 23.07 16.22
C LEU A 159 2.05 21.81 16.79
N TYR A 160 2.27 20.68 16.13
CA TYR A 160 1.61 19.42 16.45
C TYR A 160 2.60 18.26 16.51
N ARG A 161 2.37 17.33 17.42
CA ARG A 161 3.04 16.03 17.48
C ARG A 161 2.03 14.94 17.15
N LEU A 162 2.44 13.95 16.35
CA LEU A 162 1.63 12.75 16.18
C LEU A 162 1.78 11.84 17.41
N GLN A 163 0.66 11.55 18.06
CA GLN A 163 0.47 10.44 18.98
C GLN A 163 -0.18 9.31 18.19
N VAL A 164 0.56 8.25 17.87
CA VAL A 164 0.11 7.31 16.83
C VAL A 164 -1.23 6.64 17.14
N ASP A 165 -1.53 6.39 18.42
CA ASP A 165 -2.79 5.76 18.86
C ASP A 165 -3.94 6.76 19.12
N ALA A 166 -3.69 8.08 18.98
CA ALA A 166 -4.68 9.11 19.32
C ALA A 166 -4.90 10.17 18.23
N GLY A 167 -3.86 10.56 17.50
CA GLY A 167 -3.90 11.61 16.49
C GLY A 167 -2.92 12.75 16.78
N LEU A 168 -3.25 13.96 16.33
CA LEU A 168 -2.39 15.13 16.43
C LEU A 168 -2.60 15.83 17.78
N GLU A 169 -1.54 16.01 18.55
CA GLU A 169 -1.56 16.77 19.80
C GLU A 169 -0.92 18.14 19.59
N ARG A 170 -1.63 19.22 19.95
CA ARG A 170 -1.05 20.56 19.93
C ARG A 170 0.03 20.70 20.99
N VAL A 171 1.17 21.27 20.59
CA VAL A 171 2.28 21.57 21.49
C VAL A 171 2.68 23.04 21.38
N TYR A 172 3.20 23.60 22.47
CA TYR A 172 3.60 25.01 22.55
C TYR A 172 5.11 25.21 22.65
N LEU A 173 5.86 24.14 22.95
CA LEU A 173 7.32 24.15 23.00
C LEU A 173 7.88 23.50 21.75
N VAL A 174 8.82 24.18 21.12
CA VAL A 174 9.52 23.65 19.94
C VAL A 174 10.37 22.46 20.36
N GLN A 175 10.17 21.33 19.67
CA GLN A 175 10.95 20.12 19.86
C GLN A 175 11.14 19.40 18.51
N PRO A 176 12.07 18.44 18.39
CA PRO A 176 12.23 17.67 17.18
C PRO A 176 10.96 16.87 16.84
N GLY A 177 10.69 16.71 15.54
CA GLY A 177 9.62 15.81 15.08
C GLY A 177 8.23 16.43 14.94
N LEU A 178 8.07 17.72 15.24
CA LEU A 178 6.79 18.43 15.10
C LEU A 178 6.37 18.66 13.63
N PHE A 179 5.08 18.92 13.47
CA PHE A 179 4.40 19.29 12.23
C PHE A 179 3.78 20.67 12.38
N ASN A 180 3.88 21.50 11.35
CA ASN A 180 3.22 22.79 11.33
C ASN A 180 1.75 22.62 10.92
N GLY A 181 0.84 23.37 11.54
CA GLY A 181 -0.59 23.28 11.25
C GLY A 181 -0.94 23.60 9.81
N ALA A 182 -0.29 24.58 9.18
CA ALA A 182 -0.53 24.91 7.77
C ALA A 182 -0.17 23.73 6.84
N GLU A 183 0.91 23.00 7.13
CA GLU A 183 1.30 21.80 6.37
C GLU A 183 0.29 20.66 6.55
N LEU A 184 -0.25 20.50 7.76
CA LEU A 184 -1.27 19.49 8.07
C LEU A 184 -2.60 19.79 7.38
N LEU A 185 -3.02 21.05 7.39
CA LEU A 185 -4.22 21.50 6.68
C LEU A 185 -4.08 21.36 5.16
N ALA A 186 -2.90 21.67 4.62
CA ALA A 186 -2.61 21.43 3.21
C ALA A 186 -2.68 19.93 2.85
N LEU A 187 -2.13 19.07 3.70
CA LEU A 187 -2.26 17.62 3.56
C LEU A 187 -3.73 17.16 3.56
N ALA A 188 -4.53 17.71 4.48
CA ALA A 188 -5.96 17.39 4.59
C ALA A 188 -6.76 17.73 3.32
N GLN A 189 -6.34 18.78 2.61
CA GLN A 189 -6.93 19.21 1.34
C GLN A 189 -6.27 18.56 0.10
N ALA A 190 -5.30 17.66 0.31
CA ALA A 190 -4.44 17.12 -0.74
C ALA A 190 -3.76 18.21 -1.61
N ASP A 191 -3.45 19.36 -1.01
CA ASP A 191 -2.66 20.41 -1.64
C ASP A 191 -1.16 20.09 -1.53
N TRP A 192 -0.69 19.29 -2.48
CA TRP A 192 0.71 18.89 -2.58
C TRP A 192 1.64 20.01 -3.07
N GLN A 193 1.10 21.14 -3.51
CA GLN A 193 1.88 22.28 -4.00
C GLN A 193 2.24 23.25 -2.87
N ALA A 194 1.51 23.19 -1.75
CA ALA A 194 1.82 23.96 -0.56
C ALA A 194 3.26 23.69 -0.08
N PRO A 195 4.04 24.75 0.23
CA PRO A 195 5.40 24.61 0.75
C PRO A 195 5.45 23.71 1.98
N GLY A 196 6.37 22.74 2.00
CA GLY A 196 6.56 21.84 3.14
C GLY A 196 5.56 20.68 3.24
N ALA A 197 4.39 20.76 2.60
CA ALA A 197 3.32 19.77 2.74
C ALA A 197 3.75 18.34 2.39
N LEU A 198 4.44 18.14 1.25
CA LEU A 198 4.93 16.80 0.87
C LEU A 198 5.96 16.25 1.86
N LEU A 199 6.86 17.10 2.37
CA LEU A 199 7.87 16.69 3.34
C LEU A 199 7.20 16.31 4.68
N ALA A 200 6.24 17.13 5.14
CA ALA A 200 5.44 16.86 6.32
C ALA A 200 4.66 15.55 6.17
N ALA A 201 3.93 15.37 5.06
CA ALA A 201 3.18 14.16 4.75
C ALA A 201 4.08 12.91 4.74
N LYS A 202 5.28 13.01 4.16
CA LYS A 202 6.25 11.91 4.13
C LYS A 202 6.73 11.51 5.52
N ARG A 203 7.00 12.50 6.38
CA ARG A 203 7.37 12.28 7.78
C ARG A 203 6.20 11.70 8.57
N LEU A 204 5.00 12.25 8.39
CA LEU A 204 3.79 11.83 9.09
C LEU A 204 3.44 10.37 8.76
N MET A 205 3.36 10.01 7.49
CA MET A 205 3.06 8.63 7.06
C MET A 205 4.12 7.64 7.51
N ARG A 206 5.39 8.07 7.55
CA ARG A 206 6.46 7.22 8.10
C ARG A 206 6.24 6.93 9.59
N GLN A 207 5.84 7.93 10.38
CA GLN A 207 5.58 7.74 11.80
C GLN A 207 4.33 6.88 12.03
N ALA A 208 3.23 7.20 11.34
CA ALA A 208 1.96 6.47 11.44
C ALA A 208 2.11 5.00 11.05
N LEU A 209 2.74 4.69 9.91
CA LEU A 209 2.91 3.30 9.46
C LEU A 209 3.92 2.52 10.32
N ALA A 210 4.88 3.18 10.97
CA ALA A 210 5.98 2.50 11.66
C ALA A 210 5.50 1.57 12.78
N VAL A 211 4.50 1.97 13.56
CA VAL A 211 4.00 1.16 14.68
C VAL A 211 3.34 -0.14 14.19
N HIS A 212 2.72 -0.11 13.00
CA HIS A 212 2.03 -1.27 12.42
C HIS A 212 2.95 -2.17 11.61
N LEU A 213 4.09 -1.65 11.12
CA LEU A 213 5.04 -2.43 10.35
C LEU A 213 5.89 -3.36 11.23
N GLY A 214 6.03 -3.08 12.53
CA GLY A 214 6.92 -3.84 13.43
C GLY A 214 8.41 -3.55 13.19
N SER A 215 9.29 -4.38 13.78
CA SER A 215 10.73 -4.06 13.89
C SER A 215 11.55 -4.21 12.61
N LYS A 216 11.10 -4.99 11.64
CA LYS A 216 11.87 -5.20 10.39
C LYS A 216 11.78 -3.95 9.50
N PRO A 217 12.88 -3.42 8.97
CA PRO A 217 12.81 -2.30 8.02
C PRO A 217 12.10 -2.74 6.73
N LEU A 218 11.60 -1.76 5.97
CA LEU A 218 11.07 -2.01 4.64
C LEU A 218 12.23 -2.17 3.65
N VAL A 219 12.31 -3.32 2.99
CA VAL A 219 13.38 -3.67 2.03
C VAL A 219 13.29 -2.78 0.80
N SER A 220 12.08 -2.45 0.34
CA SER A 220 11.84 -1.55 -0.79
C SER A 220 12.47 -0.17 -0.61
N ARG A 221 12.61 0.32 0.64
CA ARG A 221 13.29 1.60 0.92
C ARG A 221 14.79 1.55 0.62
N GLU A 222 15.42 0.39 0.70
CA GLU A 222 16.84 0.22 0.37
C GLU A 222 17.11 0.37 -1.13
N LEU A 223 16.11 0.07 -1.98
CA LEU A 223 16.22 0.22 -3.44
C LEU A 223 16.45 1.69 -3.85
N PHE A 224 15.89 2.63 -3.08
CA PHE A 224 16.10 4.06 -3.29
C PHE A 224 17.48 4.56 -2.80
N ARG A 225 18.16 3.81 -1.92
CA ARG A 225 19.45 4.21 -1.33
C ARG A 225 20.66 3.78 -2.18
N LYS A 226 20.47 2.86 -3.14
CA LYS A 226 21.54 2.32 -3.99
C LYS A 226 21.84 3.20 -5.22
N ARG A 227 21.61 4.51 -5.11
CA ARG A 227 21.98 5.50 -6.12
C ARG A 227 23.18 6.31 -5.65
#